data_AF-Q8N9S3-F1
#
_entry.id   AF-Q8N9S3-F1
#
_cell.length_a   1.000
_cell.length_b   1.000
_cell.length_c   1.000
_cell.angle_alpha   90.00
_cell.angle_beta   90.00
_cell.angle_gamma   90.00
#
_symmetry.space_group_name_H-M   'P 1'
#
loop_
_entity.id
_entity.type
_entity.pdbx_description
1 polymer ?
#
loop_
_entity_poly.entity_id
_entity_poly.type
_entity_poly.pdbx_seq_one_letter_code
_entity_poly.pdbx_strand_id
1 'polypeptide(L)'
;MAKWGQGDPRWIVEEREDGTNVNNWHWTERDATIWSKGKLRELLVGIAMENEAGRCEISELKQVEGEASCNSRKGKLIFFYEWNIKLAWKGTVKESGAKHKGLIEIPSLSEENEINDTEVNVSKKKGDGEILKDLMRTTGTAKVREALGEYLKALKTEFTTGMILPTKAVATQELTLQRKLNENKLQASPVALGVRIPTVALHLTELFDTTVEQLYSIFTVKELVQKFSKSPAVLEAERGGKFQMFDGNISGEYVELVTNRKIIMKWRCRNWPEEHYATVELNFVPAPGQTELQLDCKGVPVCKEENMKFCWQKQHFEEIKGLLELTAQNA
;
A
#
# COMPACT_ATOMS: atom_id res chain seq x y z
N MET A 1 -23.01 10.71 42.31
CA MET A 1 -21.68 10.27 41.82
C MET A 1 -21.56 8.79 42.10
N ALA A 2 -21.28 7.96 41.09
CA ALA A 2 -21.01 6.55 41.34
C ALA A 2 -19.76 6.43 42.23
N LYS A 3 -19.78 5.49 43.17
CA LYS A 3 -18.61 5.24 44.02
C LYS A 3 -17.46 4.73 43.14
N TRP A 4 -16.22 5.10 43.47
CA TRP A 4 -15.02 4.65 42.75
C TRP A 4 -15.04 3.12 42.62
N GLY A 5 -15.00 2.59 41.39
CA GLY A 5 -15.11 1.15 41.09
C GLY A 5 -16.55 0.62 40.86
N GLN A 6 -17.58 1.45 41.00
CA GLN A 6 -18.98 1.12 40.66
C GLN A 6 -19.49 1.91 39.45
N GLY A 7 -18.59 2.42 38.61
CA GLY A 7 -18.98 2.91 37.29
C GLY A 7 -19.52 1.73 36.48
N ASP A 8 -20.71 1.89 35.90
CA ASP A 8 -21.24 0.89 34.96
C ASP A 8 -20.17 0.63 33.88
N PRO A 9 -19.92 -0.65 33.54
CA PRO A 9 -18.94 -1.03 32.53
C PRO A 9 -19.09 -0.31 31.19
N ARG A 10 -20.30 0.15 30.84
CA ARG A 10 -20.54 0.94 29.62
C ARG A 10 -19.90 2.33 29.66
N TRP A 11 -19.64 2.86 30.86
CA TRP A 11 -19.05 4.19 31.09
C TRP A 11 -17.59 4.09 31.54
N ILE A 12 -16.98 2.90 31.49
CA ILE A 12 -15.53 2.75 31.67
C ILE A 12 -14.85 3.40 30.46
N VAL A 13 -14.72 4.72 30.54
CA VAL A 13 -13.63 5.46 29.92
C VAL A 13 -12.44 5.17 30.82
N GLU A 14 -11.72 4.08 30.56
CA GLU A 14 -10.33 4.02 31.00
C GLU A 14 -9.64 5.16 30.27
N GLU A 15 -9.49 6.31 30.93
CA GLU A 15 -8.58 7.36 30.51
C GLU A 15 -7.18 6.74 30.51
N ARG A 16 -6.77 6.22 29.35
CA ARG A 16 -5.40 5.77 29.14
C ARG A 16 -4.56 6.98 28.79
N GLU A 17 -3.40 7.11 29.43
CA GLU A 17 -2.43 8.19 29.17
C GLU A 17 -1.91 8.19 27.72
N ASP A 18 -2.09 7.09 26.97
CA ASP A 18 -1.72 7.00 25.55
C ASP A 18 -2.74 7.68 24.61
N GLY A 19 -3.88 8.14 25.14
CA GLY A 19 -4.98 8.68 24.32
C GLY A 19 -5.52 7.65 23.31
N THR A 20 -5.16 6.37 23.46
CA THR A 20 -5.58 5.32 22.54
C THR A 20 -7.08 5.18 22.65
N ASN A 21 -7.71 5.04 21.49
CA ASN A 21 -9.12 4.87 21.32
C ASN A 21 -9.63 3.52 21.90
N VAL A 22 -9.75 3.43 23.22
CA VAL A 22 -10.22 2.24 23.94
C VAL A 22 -11.64 1.90 23.44
N ASN A 23 -11.83 0.64 23.04
CA ASN A 23 -13.06 0.15 22.40
C ASN A 23 -13.47 0.86 21.09
N ASN A 24 -12.56 1.58 20.43
CA ASN A 24 -12.85 2.32 19.20
C ASN A 24 -14.02 3.32 19.35
N TRP A 25 -14.21 3.89 20.55
CA TRP A 25 -15.33 4.78 20.86
C TRP A 25 -15.15 6.23 20.37
N HIS A 26 -13.92 6.74 20.40
CA HIS A 26 -13.52 8.04 19.85
C HIS A 26 -13.40 7.92 18.33
N TRP A 27 -13.85 8.93 17.59
CA TRP A 27 -13.74 8.94 16.13
C TRP A 27 -12.25 8.91 15.73
N THR A 28 -11.85 7.90 14.95
CA THR A 28 -10.50 7.85 14.35
C THR A 28 -10.65 7.68 12.85
N GLU A 29 -10.18 8.66 12.09
CA GLU A 29 -10.15 8.61 10.64
C GLU A 29 -8.75 8.24 10.15
N ARG A 30 -8.68 7.35 9.15
CA ARG A 30 -7.46 7.03 8.42
C ARG A 30 -7.69 7.29 6.95
N ASP A 31 -6.85 8.14 6.37
CA ASP A 31 -6.83 8.36 4.94
C ASP A 31 -6.34 7.10 4.20
N ALA A 32 -7.20 6.57 3.33
CA ALA A 32 -6.96 5.44 2.44
C ALA A 32 -6.66 5.88 1.00
N THR A 33 -6.78 7.17 0.67
CA THR A 33 -6.73 7.71 -0.70
C THR A 33 -5.52 7.22 -1.49
N ILE A 34 -4.33 7.32 -0.91
CA ILE A 34 -3.08 6.92 -1.59
C ILE A 34 -3.00 5.39 -1.75
N TRP A 35 -3.33 4.65 -0.70
CA TRP A 35 -3.33 3.19 -0.73
C TRP A 35 -4.31 2.68 -1.80
N SER A 36 -5.51 3.27 -1.85
CA SER A 36 -6.54 2.95 -2.82
C SER A 36 -6.13 3.26 -4.25
N LYS A 37 -5.48 4.41 -4.51
CA LYS A 37 -4.93 4.72 -5.85
C LYS A 37 -3.92 3.67 -6.31
N GLY A 38 -3.03 3.23 -5.42
CA GLY A 38 -2.07 2.15 -5.69
C GLY A 38 -2.76 0.82 -5.99
N LYS A 39 -3.70 0.41 -5.13
CA LYS A 39 -4.42 -0.86 -5.27
C LYS A 39 -5.31 -0.89 -6.53
N LEU A 40 -6.00 0.20 -6.85
CA LEU A 40 -6.77 0.31 -8.11
C LEU A 40 -5.87 0.18 -9.34
N ARG A 41 -4.67 0.78 -9.32
CA ARG A 41 -3.70 0.64 -10.40
C ARG A 41 -3.24 -0.81 -10.58
N GLU A 42 -2.91 -1.47 -9.48
CA GLU A 42 -2.49 -2.87 -9.43
C GLU A 42 -3.57 -3.80 -10.01
N LEU A 43 -4.83 -3.62 -9.60
CA LEU A 43 -5.92 -4.52 -9.97
C LEU A 43 -6.45 -4.27 -11.40
N LEU A 44 -6.46 -3.01 -11.88
CA LEU A 44 -7.09 -2.67 -13.15
C LEU A 44 -6.13 -2.72 -14.35
N VAL A 45 -4.86 -2.38 -14.17
CA VAL A 45 -3.89 -2.36 -15.27
C VAL A 45 -3.39 -3.77 -15.56
N GLY A 46 -3.37 -4.15 -16.84
CA GLY A 46 -2.95 -5.49 -17.26
C GLY A 46 -4.09 -6.50 -17.37
N ILE A 47 -5.32 -6.16 -16.96
CA ILE A 47 -6.50 -6.99 -17.25
C ILE A 47 -6.60 -7.19 -18.76
N ALA A 48 -6.45 -8.45 -19.18
CA ALA A 48 -6.54 -8.87 -20.57
C ALA A 48 -7.73 -9.80 -20.79
N MET A 49 -8.30 -9.74 -21.99
CA MET A 49 -9.41 -10.58 -22.43
C MET A 49 -9.25 -10.91 -23.90
N GLU A 50 -9.62 -12.13 -24.26
CA GLU A 50 -9.54 -12.63 -25.63
C GLU A 50 -10.79 -13.44 -25.95
N ASN A 51 -11.32 -13.24 -27.15
CA ASN A 51 -12.39 -14.05 -27.72
C ASN A 51 -12.21 -14.14 -29.25
N GLU A 52 -13.25 -14.59 -29.96
CA GLU A 52 -13.25 -14.69 -31.42
C GLU A 52 -13.02 -13.35 -32.12
N ALA A 53 -13.44 -12.23 -31.53
CA ALA A 53 -13.24 -10.89 -32.09
C ALA A 53 -11.77 -10.44 -32.06
N GLY A 54 -11.03 -10.86 -31.04
CA GLY A 54 -9.66 -10.43 -30.82
C GLY A 54 -9.27 -10.37 -29.35
N ARG A 55 -8.15 -9.70 -29.10
CA ARG A 55 -7.58 -9.53 -27.76
C ARG A 55 -7.61 -8.06 -27.37
N CYS A 56 -8.15 -7.76 -26.19
CA CYS A 56 -8.11 -6.44 -25.55
C CYS A 56 -7.36 -6.51 -24.23
N GLU A 57 -6.77 -5.38 -23.83
CA GLU A 57 -6.02 -5.24 -22.59
C GLU A 57 -6.11 -3.80 -22.08
N ILE A 58 -6.31 -3.64 -20.77
CA ILE A 58 -6.22 -2.35 -20.10
C ILE A 58 -4.74 -1.99 -19.97
N SER A 59 -4.29 -0.98 -20.72
CA SER A 59 -2.88 -0.63 -20.83
C SER A 59 -2.41 0.34 -19.77
N GLU A 60 -3.30 1.19 -19.27
CA GLU A 60 -2.91 2.33 -18.43
C GLU A 60 -4.08 2.82 -17.57
N LEU A 61 -3.78 3.16 -16.33
CA LEU A 61 -4.64 3.95 -15.45
C LEU A 61 -4.31 5.43 -15.66
N LYS A 62 -5.14 6.14 -16.43
CA LYS A 62 -4.87 7.52 -16.84
C LYS A 62 -5.14 8.54 -15.74
N GLN A 63 -6.24 8.34 -15.02
CA GLN A 63 -6.71 9.29 -14.02
C GLN A 63 -7.49 8.53 -12.94
N VAL A 64 -7.19 8.84 -11.68
CA VAL A 64 -7.98 8.45 -10.52
C VAL A 64 -8.10 9.65 -9.62
N GLU A 65 -9.28 10.25 -9.63
CA GLU A 65 -9.62 11.44 -8.85
C GLU A 65 -10.66 11.08 -7.79
N GLY A 66 -10.55 11.72 -6.64
CA GLY A 66 -11.34 11.41 -5.47
C GLY A 66 -10.49 10.95 -4.30
N GLU A 67 -11.18 10.39 -3.31
CA GLU A 67 -10.62 10.09 -1.99
C GLU A 67 -11.25 8.83 -1.39
N ALA A 68 -10.53 8.26 -0.43
CA ALA A 68 -11.06 7.21 0.42
C ALA A 68 -10.57 7.42 1.84
N SER A 69 -11.44 7.20 2.82
CA SER A 69 -11.09 7.17 4.23
C SER A 69 -11.78 6.02 4.95
N CYS A 70 -11.17 5.57 6.04
CA CYS A 70 -11.75 4.57 6.91
C CYS A 70 -11.88 5.17 8.30
N ASN A 71 -13.09 5.11 8.84
CA ASN A 71 -13.43 5.61 10.14
C ASN A 71 -13.72 4.49 11.13
N SER A 72 -13.19 4.60 12.34
CA SER A 72 -13.49 3.70 13.44
C SER A 72 -14.41 4.38 14.46
N ARG A 73 -15.63 3.84 14.64
CA ARG A 73 -16.61 4.34 15.61
C ARG A 73 -17.40 3.22 16.27
N LYS A 74 -17.39 3.16 17.60
CA LYS A 74 -18.06 2.14 18.44
C LYS A 74 -17.73 0.70 18.00
N GLY A 75 -16.47 0.43 17.66
CA GLY A 75 -16.01 -0.88 17.19
C GLY A 75 -16.44 -1.26 15.77
N LYS A 76 -17.10 -0.37 15.03
CA LYS A 76 -17.43 -0.57 13.61
C LYS A 76 -16.51 0.28 12.75
N LEU A 77 -16.02 -0.31 11.66
CA LEU A 77 -15.36 0.43 10.59
C LEU A 77 -16.42 0.92 9.60
N ILE A 78 -16.36 2.20 9.29
CA ILE A 78 -17.18 2.87 8.29
C ILE A 78 -16.22 3.35 7.21
N PHE A 79 -16.49 3.01 5.96
CA PHE A 79 -15.64 3.38 4.85
C PHE A 79 -16.32 4.48 4.08
N PHE A 80 -15.58 5.55 3.80
CA PHE A 80 -15.97 6.59 2.89
C PHE A 80 -15.11 6.50 1.65
N TYR A 81 -15.70 6.43 0.46
CA TYR A 81 -14.92 6.53 -0.76
C TYR A 81 -15.73 7.10 -1.91
N GLU A 82 -15.05 7.87 -2.75
CA GLU A 82 -15.59 8.36 -4.01
C GLU A 82 -14.46 8.39 -5.03
N TRP A 83 -14.64 7.71 -6.17
CA TRP A 83 -13.64 7.64 -7.22
C TRP A 83 -14.22 7.94 -8.60
N ASN A 84 -13.51 8.79 -9.33
CA ASN A 84 -13.65 8.98 -10.77
C ASN A 84 -12.43 8.38 -11.46
N ILE A 85 -12.63 7.29 -12.19
CA ILE A 85 -11.55 6.49 -12.77
C ILE A 85 -11.60 6.56 -14.28
N LYS A 86 -10.45 6.82 -14.93
CA LYS A 86 -10.27 6.73 -16.38
C LYS A 86 -9.15 5.77 -16.73
N LEU A 87 -9.46 4.77 -17.54
CA LEU A 87 -8.54 3.72 -18.00
C LEU A 87 -8.38 3.81 -19.51
N ALA A 88 -7.18 3.54 -20.00
CA ALA A 88 -6.94 3.34 -21.42
C ALA A 88 -6.87 1.85 -21.73
N TRP A 89 -7.51 1.42 -22.81
CA TRP A 89 -7.40 0.06 -23.31
C TRP A 89 -6.89 0.05 -24.74
N LYS A 90 -6.20 -1.04 -25.09
CA LYS A 90 -5.70 -1.35 -26.43
C LYS A 90 -6.21 -2.72 -26.83
N GLY A 91 -6.50 -2.92 -28.11
CA GLY A 91 -6.94 -4.21 -28.61
C GLY A 91 -6.50 -4.46 -30.03
N THR A 92 -6.48 -5.72 -30.43
CA THR A 92 -6.13 -6.17 -31.78
C THR A 92 -7.20 -7.13 -32.28
N VAL A 93 -7.77 -6.84 -33.45
CA VAL A 93 -8.77 -7.69 -34.11
C VAL A 93 -8.08 -8.95 -34.63
N LYS A 94 -8.67 -10.12 -34.39
CA LYS A 94 -8.05 -11.42 -34.72
C LYS A 94 -7.90 -11.63 -36.23
N GLU A 95 -8.91 -11.29 -37.02
CA GLU A 95 -8.96 -11.55 -38.46
C GLU A 95 -8.12 -10.56 -39.27
N SER A 96 -8.17 -9.27 -38.93
CA SER A 96 -7.48 -8.22 -39.70
C SER A 96 -6.14 -7.79 -39.10
N GLY A 97 -5.83 -8.17 -37.86
CA GLY A 97 -4.68 -7.65 -37.12
C GLY A 97 -4.79 -6.16 -36.79
N ALA A 98 -5.94 -5.53 -37.04
CA ALA A 98 -6.13 -4.10 -36.83
C ALA A 98 -6.06 -3.74 -35.34
N LYS A 99 -5.24 -2.73 -35.01
CA LYS A 99 -5.03 -2.27 -33.64
C LYS A 99 -5.94 -1.09 -33.34
N HIS A 100 -6.66 -1.18 -32.23
CA HIS A 100 -7.56 -0.14 -31.75
C HIS A 100 -7.21 0.27 -30.32
N LYS A 101 -7.62 1.49 -29.96
CA LYS A 101 -7.49 2.03 -28.61
C LYS A 101 -8.81 2.65 -28.18
N GLY A 102 -9.07 2.65 -26.89
CA GLY A 102 -10.25 3.29 -26.32
C GLY A 102 -10.04 3.73 -24.88
N LEU A 103 -11.14 4.14 -24.26
CA LEU A 103 -11.19 4.62 -22.89
C LEU A 103 -12.29 3.85 -22.13
N ILE A 104 -12.07 3.61 -20.85
CA ILE A 104 -13.11 3.23 -19.90
C ILE A 104 -13.20 4.36 -18.89
N GLU A 105 -14.41 4.83 -18.61
CA GLU A 105 -14.68 5.83 -17.59
C GLU A 105 -15.66 5.24 -16.57
N ILE A 106 -15.29 5.33 -15.29
CA ILE A 106 -16.09 4.86 -14.16
C ILE A 106 -16.34 6.09 -13.29
N PRO A 107 -17.42 6.83 -13.56
CA PRO A 107 -17.77 8.00 -12.75
C PRO A 107 -18.34 7.56 -11.41
N SER A 108 -18.03 8.32 -10.35
CA SER A 108 -18.70 8.24 -9.04
C SER A 108 -18.81 6.82 -8.44
N LEU A 109 -17.73 6.04 -8.48
CA LEU A 109 -17.64 4.81 -7.69
C LEU A 109 -17.62 5.19 -6.20
N SER A 110 -18.72 4.94 -5.48
CA SER A 110 -18.89 5.32 -4.08
C SER A 110 -19.52 4.22 -3.23
N GLU A 111 -19.51 4.36 -1.90
CA GLU A 111 -20.15 3.40 -1.00
C GLU A 111 -21.68 3.35 -1.12
N GLU A 112 -22.29 4.37 -1.70
CA GLU A 112 -23.73 4.53 -1.83
C GLU A 112 -24.31 3.60 -2.90
N ASN A 113 -23.46 3.13 -3.81
CA ASN A 113 -23.85 2.31 -4.95
C ASN A 113 -23.24 0.91 -4.83
N GLU A 114 -23.99 -0.11 -5.23
CA GLU A 114 -23.41 -1.44 -5.40
C GLU A 114 -22.45 -1.43 -6.61
N ILE A 115 -21.40 -2.25 -6.58
CA ILE A 115 -20.45 -2.37 -7.70
C ILE A 115 -21.17 -2.76 -9.00
N ASN A 116 -22.23 -3.56 -8.90
CA ASN A 116 -23.03 -3.99 -10.05
C ASN A 116 -23.80 -2.83 -10.69
N ASP A 117 -24.20 -1.85 -9.88
CA ASP A 117 -24.93 -0.65 -10.31
C ASP A 117 -23.97 0.45 -10.78
N THR A 118 -22.67 0.33 -10.48
CA THR A 118 -21.67 1.30 -10.91
C THR A 118 -21.61 1.34 -12.44
N GLU A 119 -21.72 2.56 -12.97
CA GLU A 119 -21.67 2.85 -14.40
C GLU A 119 -20.24 2.63 -14.93
N VAL A 120 -20.12 1.88 -16.02
CA VAL A 120 -18.83 1.65 -16.69
C VAL A 120 -18.99 2.00 -18.15
N ASN A 121 -18.48 3.17 -18.51
CA ASN A 121 -18.60 3.73 -19.84
C ASN A 121 -17.40 3.36 -20.70
N VAL A 122 -17.64 2.49 -21.69
CA VAL A 122 -16.61 2.05 -22.63
C VAL A 122 -16.75 2.82 -23.93
N SER A 123 -15.70 3.56 -24.30
CA SER A 123 -15.59 4.26 -25.58
C SER A 123 -14.38 3.79 -26.38
N LYS A 124 -14.47 3.97 -27.71
CA LYS A 124 -13.43 3.63 -28.67
C LYS A 124 -13.02 4.89 -29.43
N LYS A 125 -11.73 5.03 -29.74
CA LYS A 125 -11.27 6.08 -30.67
C LYS A 125 -11.76 5.80 -32.11
N LYS A 126 -11.70 6.80 -33.00
CA LYS A 126 -12.17 6.70 -34.41
C LYS A 126 -11.56 5.48 -35.13
N GLY A 127 -12.34 4.79 -36.00
CA GLY A 127 -11.93 3.64 -36.83
C GLY A 127 -12.84 2.39 -36.71
N ASP A 128 -12.61 1.37 -37.55
CA ASP A 128 -13.52 0.23 -37.77
C ASP A 128 -13.41 -0.93 -36.75
N GLY A 129 -13.44 -0.60 -35.45
CA GLY A 129 -13.20 -1.56 -34.36
C GLY A 129 -14.39 -1.83 -33.43
N GLU A 130 -15.64 -1.69 -33.89
CA GLU A 130 -16.83 -1.84 -33.00
C GLU A 130 -16.86 -3.22 -32.31
N ILE A 131 -16.40 -4.28 -32.96
CA ILE A 131 -16.36 -5.63 -32.37
C ILE A 131 -15.51 -5.67 -31.08
N LEU A 132 -14.37 -4.96 -31.05
CA LEU A 132 -13.52 -4.89 -29.85
C LEU A 132 -14.14 -4.02 -28.75
N LYS A 133 -14.91 -2.99 -29.14
CA LYS A 133 -15.65 -2.16 -28.19
C LYS A 133 -16.76 -2.97 -27.53
N ASP A 134 -17.46 -3.83 -28.26
CA ASP A 134 -18.48 -4.72 -27.71
C ASP A 134 -17.88 -5.78 -26.77
N LEU A 135 -16.71 -6.34 -27.11
CA LEU A 135 -15.92 -7.17 -26.19
C LEU A 135 -15.57 -6.43 -24.89
N MET A 136 -15.07 -5.20 -24.99
CA MET A 136 -14.75 -4.39 -23.81
C MET A 136 -16.00 -4.03 -23.01
N ARG A 137 -17.13 -3.74 -23.67
CA ARG A 137 -18.40 -3.40 -23.02
C ARG A 137 -19.00 -4.58 -22.26
N THR A 138 -18.76 -5.80 -22.73
CA THR A 138 -19.29 -7.03 -22.12
C THR A 138 -18.27 -7.64 -21.16
N THR A 139 -17.34 -8.45 -21.67
CA THR A 139 -16.33 -9.16 -20.88
C THR A 139 -15.38 -8.20 -20.16
N GLY A 140 -14.97 -7.10 -20.81
CA GLY A 140 -14.09 -6.11 -20.19
C GLY A 140 -14.71 -5.46 -18.97
N THR A 141 -15.93 -4.98 -19.09
CA THR A 141 -16.71 -4.42 -17.97
C THR A 141 -16.89 -5.42 -16.84
N ALA A 142 -17.17 -6.69 -17.14
CA ALA A 142 -17.32 -7.73 -16.12
C ALA A 142 -16.03 -7.91 -15.30
N LYS A 143 -14.87 -8.00 -15.97
CA LYS A 143 -13.56 -8.10 -15.30
C LYS A 143 -13.19 -6.84 -14.51
N VAL A 144 -13.54 -5.67 -15.04
CA VAL A 144 -13.34 -4.39 -14.33
C VAL A 144 -14.16 -4.38 -13.04
N ARG A 145 -15.43 -4.81 -13.07
CA ARG A 145 -16.27 -4.91 -11.86
C ARG A 145 -15.72 -5.91 -10.86
N GLU A 146 -15.22 -7.06 -11.31
CA GLU A 146 -14.55 -8.04 -10.45
C GLU A 146 -13.34 -7.41 -9.73
N ALA A 147 -12.47 -6.71 -10.47
CA ALA A 147 -11.34 -6.00 -9.89
C ALA A 147 -11.74 -4.88 -8.91
N LEU A 148 -12.84 -4.16 -9.17
CA LEU A 148 -13.39 -3.20 -8.21
C LEU A 148 -13.91 -3.89 -6.93
N GLY A 149 -14.51 -5.09 -7.07
CA GLY A 149 -14.89 -5.95 -5.95
C GLY A 149 -13.69 -6.37 -5.11
N GLU A 150 -12.60 -6.76 -5.75
CA GLU A 150 -11.35 -7.08 -5.08
C GLU A 150 -10.76 -5.87 -4.36
N TYR A 151 -10.82 -4.68 -4.97
CA TYR A 151 -10.43 -3.44 -4.32
C TYR A 151 -11.25 -3.18 -3.04
N LEU A 152 -12.58 -3.27 -3.10
CA LEU A 152 -13.43 -3.07 -1.91
C LEU A 152 -13.17 -4.11 -0.82
N LYS A 153 -12.91 -5.36 -1.21
CA LYS A 153 -12.53 -6.42 -0.28
C LYS A 153 -11.20 -6.08 0.39
N ALA A 154 -10.18 -5.72 -0.38
CA ALA A 154 -8.86 -5.35 0.12
C ALA A 154 -8.94 -4.09 1.02
N LEU A 155 -9.78 -3.11 0.69
CA LEU A 155 -10.00 -1.94 1.54
C LEU A 155 -10.56 -2.35 2.92
N LYS A 156 -11.43 -3.36 2.96
CA LYS A 156 -12.05 -3.87 4.20
C LYS A 156 -11.19 -4.87 4.97
N THR A 157 -10.12 -5.40 4.36
CA THR A 157 -9.27 -6.42 4.99
C THR A 157 -7.81 -5.97 5.09
N GLU A 158 -7.15 -5.72 3.96
CA GLU A 158 -5.73 -5.37 3.89
C GLU A 158 -5.48 -3.98 4.51
N PHE A 159 -6.23 -2.96 4.09
CA PHE A 159 -6.02 -1.60 4.60
C PHE A 159 -6.30 -1.47 6.10
N THR A 160 -7.31 -2.20 6.59
CA THR A 160 -7.76 -2.12 7.99
C THR A 160 -7.11 -3.15 8.90
N THR A 161 -6.16 -3.93 8.40
CA THR A 161 -5.39 -4.87 9.22
C THR A 161 -4.69 -4.10 10.35
N GLY A 162 -4.97 -4.50 11.59
CA GLY A 162 -4.46 -3.84 12.79
C GLY A 162 -5.19 -2.54 13.21
N MET A 163 -6.23 -2.10 12.49
CA MET A 163 -7.03 -0.91 12.87
C MET A 163 -8.08 -1.20 13.95
N ILE A 164 -8.53 -2.45 14.06
CA ILE A 164 -9.37 -2.91 15.18
C ILE A 164 -8.54 -3.92 15.98
N LEU A 165 -8.36 -3.66 17.27
CA LEU A 165 -7.86 -4.68 18.21
C LEU A 165 -8.78 -5.90 18.11
N PRO A 166 -8.27 -7.13 17.96
CA PRO A 166 -9.10 -8.33 17.99
C PRO A 166 -9.84 -8.41 19.32
N THR A 167 -11.06 -7.88 19.38
CA THR A 167 -11.98 -8.20 20.46
C THR A 167 -12.26 -9.67 20.29
N LYS A 168 -11.93 -10.51 21.29
CA LYS A 168 -12.10 -11.98 21.30
C LYS A 168 -13.57 -12.43 21.15
N ALA A 169 -14.28 -11.98 20.11
CA ALA A 169 -15.71 -12.20 19.94
C ALA A 169 -16.25 -12.06 18.51
N VAL A 170 -15.43 -12.03 17.45
CA VAL A 170 -15.96 -12.03 16.06
C VAL A 170 -15.93 -13.43 15.42
N ALA A 171 -15.38 -14.45 16.09
CA ALA A 171 -15.50 -15.83 15.60
C ALA A 171 -16.81 -16.52 16.01
N THR A 172 -17.67 -15.91 16.84
CA THR A 172 -18.92 -16.59 17.27
C THR A 172 -19.94 -15.56 17.77
N GLN A 173 -20.65 -14.92 16.83
CA GLN A 173 -21.96 -14.32 17.08
C GLN A 173 -22.96 -14.80 16.04
N GLU A 174 -23.10 -16.12 15.96
CA GLU A 174 -24.42 -16.71 16.04
C GLU A 174 -24.58 -17.23 17.47
N LEU A 175 -25.73 -16.92 18.08
CA LEU A 175 -26.27 -17.53 19.31
C LEU A 175 -25.79 -16.98 20.68
N THR A 176 -26.64 -16.10 21.22
CA THR A 176 -27.22 -16.12 22.57
C THR A 176 -26.32 -16.07 23.82
N LEU A 177 -26.43 -14.93 24.51
CA LEU A 177 -26.81 -14.80 25.93
C LEU A 177 -26.42 -15.98 26.84
N GLN A 178 -25.39 -15.80 27.69
CA GLN A 178 -25.51 -15.93 29.15
C GLN A 178 -24.19 -15.70 29.90
N ARG A 179 -24.26 -14.75 30.85
CA ARG A 179 -23.80 -14.82 32.25
C ARG A 179 -22.30 -15.05 32.56
N LYS A 180 -21.78 -13.98 33.22
CA LYS A 180 -21.21 -13.94 34.58
C LYS A 180 -19.73 -14.31 34.82
N LEU A 181 -19.13 -13.35 35.54
CA LEU A 181 -18.27 -13.44 36.74
C LEU A 181 -16.74 -13.35 36.61
N ASN A 182 -16.26 -12.47 37.50
CA ASN A 182 -15.01 -12.47 38.27
C ASN A 182 -13.75 -11.80 37.71
N GLU A 183 -13.69 -10.51 38.06
CA GLU A 183 -12.51 -9.73 38.39
C GLU A 183 -11.58 -10.44 39.38
N ASN A 184 -10.26 -10.30 39.18
CA ASN A 184 -9.29 -10.13 40.26
C ASN A 184 -7.91 -9.67 39.74
N LYS A 185 -7.55 -8.45 40.15
CA LYS A 185 -6.28 -8.03 40.79
C LYS A 185 -4.94 -8.23 40.06
N LEU A 186 -4.19 -7.12 39.90
CA LEU A 186 -2.80 -6.85 40.37
C LEU A 186 -2.16 -5.73 39.51
N GLN A 187 -2.09 -4.51 40.06
CA GLN A 187 -0.91 -3.84 40.64
C GLN A 187 0.06 -3.20 39.62
N ALA A 188 0.12 -1.87 39.73
CA ALA A 188 0.79 -0.91 38.89
C ALA A 188 2.31 -0.82 39.11
N SER A 189 3.02 -0.41 38.06
CA SER A 189 4.41 0.09 38.09
C SER A 189 4.62 1.13 36.97
N PRO A 190 5.61 2.04 37.09
CA PRO A 190 5.42 3.46 36.82
C PRO A 190 5.70 3.94 35.39
N VAL A 191 4.99 5.04 35.09
CA VAL A 191 4.92 5.92 33.92
C VAL A 191 6.26 6.17 33.22
N ALA A 192 6.33 5.83 31.93
CA ALA A 192 7.36 6.28 31.00
C ALA A 192 6.69 7.04 29.84
N LEU A 193 7.02 8.32 29.72
CA LEU A 193 6.53 9.27 28.71
C LEU A 193 6.73 8.74 27.28
N GLY A 194 5.65 8.71 26.50
CA GLY A 194 5.66 8.44 25.05
C GLY A 194 4.77 7.25 24.65
N VAL A 195 3.88 7.45 23.68
CA VAL A 195 3.04 6.37 23.10
C VAL A 195 3.97 5.33 22.48
N ARG A 196 4.09 4.16 23.11
CA ARG A 196 4.87 3.04 22.56
C ARG A 196 4.11 2.45 21.38
N ILE A 197 4.38 2.95 20.17
CA ILE A 197 3.91 2.32 18.94
C ILE A 197 4.53 0.92 18.89
N PRO A 198 3.72 -0.16 18.84
CA PRO A 198 4.26 -1.50 18.68
C PRO A 198 4.99 -1.60 17.34
N THR A 199 6.24 -2.04 17.39
CA THR A 199 7.10 -2.14 16.22
C THR A 199 7.66 -3.55 16.06
N VAL A 200 8.00 -3.89 14.82
CA VAL A 200 8.68 -5.13 14.44
C VAL A 200 10.02 -4.83 13.82
N ALA A 201 10.85 -5.87 13.74
CA ALA A 201 12.06 -5.89 12.93
C ALA A 201 11.83 -6.75 11.69
N LEU A 202 12.38 -6.32 10.56
CA LEU A 202 12.33 -7.04 9.29
C LEU A 202 13.74 -7.32 8.81
N HIS A 203 13.95 -8.52 8.30
CA HIS A 203 15.18 -8.91 7.61
C HIS A 203 14.81 -9.45 6.24
N LEU A 204 15.36 -8.87 5.18
CA LEU A 204 15.21 -9.33 3.80
C LEU A 204 16.60 -9.41 3.16
N THR A 205 16.80 -10.39 2.29
CA THR A 205 18.06 -10.58 1.57
C THR A 205 17.75 -10.84 0.10
N GLU A 206 18.57 -10.29 -0.79
CA GLU A 206 18.40 -10.43 -2.23
C GLU A 206 19.76 -10.41 -2.95
N LEU A 207 19.90 -11.21 -4.00
CA LEU A 207 21.10 -11.27 -4.84
C LEU A 207 20.92 -10.42 -6.10
N PHE A 208 21.98 -9.68 -6.47
CA PHE A 208 22.03 -8.85 -7.66
C PHE A 208 23.27 -9.20 -8.50
N ASP A 209 23.09 -9.33 -9.82
CA ASP A 209 24.14 -9.63 -10.81
C ASP A 209 24.99 -8.38 -11.13
N THR A 210 25.67 -7.85 -10.12
CA THR A 210 26.40 -6.58 -10.19
C THR A 210 27.54 -6.52 -9.18
N THR A 211 28.49 -5.59 -9.37
CA THR A 211 29.51 -5.30 -8.35
C THR A 211 28.92 -4.48 -7.21
N VAL A 212 29.60 -4.51 -6.06
CA VAL A 212 29.19 -3.78 -4.86
C VAL A 212 29.18 -2.27 -5.11
N GLU A 213 30.16 -1.75 -5.84
CA GLU A 213 30.27 -0.33 -6.22
C GLU A 213 29.05 0.12 -7.01
N GLN A 214 28.65 -0.68 -8.00
CA GLN A 214 27.48 -0.38 -8.83
C GLN A 214 26.19 -0.42 -8.00
N LEU A 215 25.99 -1.46 -7.18
CA LEU A 215 24.78 -1.54 -6.35
C LEU A 215 24.71 -0.42 -5.30
N TYR A 216 25.84 -0.08 -4.68
CA TYR A 216 25.95 1.03 -3.72
C TYR A 216 25.61 2.37 -4.38
N SER A 217 26.06 2.59 -5.62
CA SER A 217 25.77 3.82 -6.37
C SER A 217 24.28 4.03 -6.61
N ILE A 218 23.48 2.96 -6.75
CA ILE A 218 22.03 3.06 -6.97
C ILE A 218 21.31 3.74 -5.80
N PHE A 219 21.83 3.60 -4.57
CA PHE A 219 21.27 4.21 -3.38
C PHE A 219 21.87 5.58 -3.02
N THR A 220 22.90 6.03 -3.74
CA THR A 220 23.68 7.24 -3.40
C THR A 220 23.82 8.24 -4.53
N VAL A 221 23.51 7.85 -5.77
CA VAL A 221 23.52 8.74 -6.95
C VAL A 221 22.08 9.09 -7.31
N LYS A 222 21.77 10.39 -7.28
CA LYS A 222 20.42 10.94 -7.49
C LYS A 222 19.79 10.43 -8.79
N GLU A 223 20.54 10.44 -9.88
CA GLU A 223 20.06 10.03 -11.20
C GLU A 223 19.67 8.54 -11.22
N LEU A 224 20.38 7.69 -10.47
CA LEU A 224 20.06 6.26 -10.36
C LEU A 224 18.84 6.02 -9.47
N VAL A 225 18.72 6.77 -8.36
CA VAL A 225 17.53 6.74 -7.51
C VAL A 225 16.27 7.14 -8.29
N GLN A 226 16.36 8.19 -9.11
CA GLN A 226 15.25 8.62 -9.96
C GLN A 226 14.89 7.56 -11.01
N LYS A 227 15.88 6.84 -11.55
CA LYS A 227 15.64 5.77 -12.53
C LYS A 227 14.86 4.60 -11.93
N PHE A 228 15.29 4.03 -10.79
CA PHE A 228 14.59 2.87 -10.22
C PHE A 228 13.26 3.28 -9.55
N SER A 229 13.21 4.44 -8.89
CA SER A 229 11.97 4.92 -8.25
C SER A 229 10.95 5.48 -9.26
N LYS A 230 11.37 5.74 -10.50
CA LYS A 230 10.56 6.32 -11.59
C LYS A 230 9.89 7.64 -11.19
N SER A 231 10.50 8.38 -10.26
CA SER A 231 9.96 9.62 -9.69
C SER A 231 11.07 10.63 -9.43
N PRO A 232 10.76 11.95 -9.38
CA PRO A 232 11.70 12.94 -8.89
C PRO A 232 12.13 12.62 -7.45
N ALA A 233 13.44 12.62 -7.22
CA ALA A 233 14.03 12.38 -5.91
C ALA A 233 14.92 13.55 -5.44
N VAL A 234 14.95 13.75 -4.13
CA VAL A 234 15.94 14.55 -3.39
C VAL A 234 16.91 13.56 -2.75
N LEU A 235 18.21 13.78 -2.89
CA LEU A 235 19.23 12.87 -2.39
C LEU A 235 20.49 13.65 -2.00
N GLU A 236 20.75 13.75 -0.69
CA GLU A 236 21.98 14.28 -0.11
C GLU A 236 22.74 13.11 0.51
N ALA A 237 23.52 12.38 -0.29
CA ALA A 237 24.18 11.12 0.11
C ALA A 237 25.42 11.34 1.00
N GLU A 238 25.24 12.11 2.06
CA GLU A 238 26.22 12.39 3.10
C GLU A 238 25.60 12.19 4.48
N ARG A 239 26.42 12.03 5.51
CA ARG A 239 25.90 11.84 6.87
C ARG A 239 25.10 13.06 7.32
N GLY A 240 23.85 12.86 7.70
CA GLY A 240 22.89 13.90 8.06
C GLY A 240 22.12 14.48 6.87
N GLY A 241 22.47 14.11 5.64
CA GLY A 241 21.80 14.54 4.44
C GLY A 241 20.40 13.93 4.33
N LYS A 242 19.46 14.70 3.79
CA LYS A 242 18.07 14.29 3.62
C LYS A 242 17.86 13.59 2.28
N PHE A 243 16.88 12.69 2.27
CA PHE A 243 16.39 12.11 1.02
C PHE A 243 14.87 12.08 0.98
N GLN A 244 14.35 12.11 -0.24
CA GLN A 244 12.95 11.98 -0.55
C GLN A 244 12.79 11.29 -1.90
N MET A 245 11.95 10.27 -1.98
CA MET A 245 11.70 9.51 -3.21
C MET A 245 10.28 8.95 -3.25
N PHE A 246 9.87 8.40 -4.40
CA PHE A 246 8.51 7.93 -4.67
C PHE A 246 7.49 9.05 -4.45
N ASP A 247 7.69 10.21 -5.08
CA ASP A 247 6.81 11.39 -4.99
C ASP A 247 6.59 11.88 -3.55
N GLY A 248 7.62 11.76 -2.71
CA GLY A 248 7.56 12.17 -1.32
C GLY A 248 6.85 11.19 -0.39
N ASN A 249 6.50 10.01 -0.87
CA ASN A 249 5.95 8.95 -0.03
C ASN A 249 7.01 8.36 0.91
N ILE A 250 8.27 8.35 0.50
CA ILE A 250 9.40 7.96 1.33
C ILE A 250 10.27 9.19 1.57
N SER A 251 10.61 9.40 2.83
CA SER A 251 11.50 10.46 3.27
C SER A 251 12.39 9.97 4.40
N GLY A 252 13.54 10.60 4.57
CA GLY A 252 14.47 10.19 5.59
C GLY A 252 15.75 11.00 5.63
N GLU A 253 16.69 10.48 6.40
CA GLU A 253 18.00 11.07 6.65
C GLU A 253 19.05 9.95 6.65
N TYR A 254 20.17 10.16 5.98
CA TYR A 254 21.30 9.25 6.06
C TYR A 254 21.99 9.37 7.42
N VAL A 255 22.02 8.28 8.17
CA VAL A 255 22.64 8.24 9.51
C VAL A 255 24.11 7.87 9.42
N GLU A 256 24.44 6.92 8.54
CA GLU A 256 25.80 6.43 8.32
C GLU A 256 25.94 5.93 6.88
N LEU A 257 27.04 6.30 6.23
CA LEU A 257 27.44 5.77 4.93
C LEU A 257 28.87 5.26 5.03
N VAL A 258 29.06 3.96 4.80
CA VAL A 258 30.38 3.34 4.59
C VAL A 258 30.42 2.90 3.14
N THR A 259 31.18 3.61 2.32
CA THR A 259 31.28 3.40 0.88
C THR A 259 31.48 1.92 0.56
N ASN A 260 30.64 1.39 -0.34
CA ASN A 260 30.68 0.01 -0.83
C ASN A 260 30.57 -1.06 0.27
N ARG A 261 29.94 -0.74 1.41
CA ARG A 261 29.78 -1.71 2.50
C ARG A 261 28.46 -1.59 3.23
N LYS A 262 28.06 -0.39 3.64
CA LYS A 262 26.92 -0.20 4.54
C LYS A 262 26.27 1.17 4.38
N ILE A 263 24.94 1.21 4.46
CA ILE A 263 24.14 2.45 4.56
C ILE A 263 23.13 2.28 5.68
N ILE A 264 23.09 3.22 6.64
CA ILE A 264 22.02 3.31 7.64
C ILE A 264 21.23 4.59 7.38
N MET A 265 19.91 4.49 7.37
CA MET A 265 18.97 5.58 7.16
C MET A 265 17.90 5.62 8.23
N LYS A 266 17.50 6.82 8.66
CA LYS A 266 16.14 7.03 9.19
C LYS A 266 15.19 6.97 8.01
N TRP A 267 14.09 6.24 8.17
CA TRP A 267 13.15 5.98 7.10
C TRP A 267 11.73 6.21 7.57
N ARG A 268 10.97 7.00 6.81
CA ARG A 268 9.55 7.25 7.08
C ARG A 268 8.74 7.19 5.81
N CYS A 269 7.69 6.39 5.86
CA CYS A 269 6.62 6.47 4.88
C CYS A 269 5.63 7.56 5.31
N ARG A 270 5.15 8.38 4.37
CA ARG A 270 4.23 9.49 4.63
C ARG A 270 2.97 9.09 5.41
N ASN A 271 2.52 7.84 5.25
CA ASN A 271 1.33 7.27 5.88
C ASN A 271 1.58 6.62 7.27
N TRP A 272 2.79 6.74 7.82
CA TRP A 272 3.11 6.30 9.18
C TRP A 272 2.69 7.36 10.20
N PRO A 273 2.58 7.00 11.50
CA PRO A 273 2.31 7.97 12.55
C PRO A 273 3.27 9.17 12.48
N GLU A 274 2.77 10.33 12.91
CA GLU A 274 3.53 11.57 12.89
C GLU A 274 4.85 11.41 13.66
N GLU A 275 5.94 11.93 13.09
CA GLU A 275 7.30 11.79 13.63
C GLU A 275 7.79 10.35 13.90
N HIS A 276 7.12 9.31 13.39
CA HIS A 276 7.58 7.93 13.51
C HIS A 276 8.53 7.53 12.39
N TYR A 277 9.75 7.14 12.76
CA TYR A 277 10.79 6.68 11.84
C TYR A 277 11.20 5.25 12.19
N ALA A 278 11.45 4.46 11.15
CA ALA A 278 12.20 3.21 11.24
C ALA A 278 13.68 3.50 10.99
N THR A 279 14.53 2.58 11.44
CA THR A 279 15.92 2.51 11.00
C THR A 279 16.01 1.46 9.91
N VAL A 280 16.51 1.83 8.74
CA VAL A 280 16.81 0.93 7.64
C VAL A 280 18.32 0.81 7.52
N GLU A 281 18.83 -0.41 7.57
CA GLU A 281 20.23 -0.74 7.39
C GLU A 281 20.38 -1.63 6.14
N LEU A 282 21.21 -1.18 5.21
CA LEU A 282 21.60 -1.92 4.01
C LEU A 282 23.05 -2.37 4.17
N ASN A 283 23.29 -3.67 4.09
CA ASN A 283 24.64 -4.25 4.05
C ASN A 283 24.89 -4.84 2.67
N PHE A 284 26.02 -4.47 2.07
CA PHE A 284 26.41 -4.91 0.74
C PHE A 284 27.51 -5.95 0.89
N VAL A 285 27.18 -7.21 0.63
CA VAL A 285 28.07 -8.35 0.85
C VAL A 285 28.56 -8.88 -0.51
N PRO A 286 29.87 -8.84 -0.79
CA PRO A 286 30.42 -9.41 -2.01
C PRO A 286 30.14 -10.93 -2.08
N ALA A 287 29.61 -11.39 -3.20
CA ALA A 287 29.43 -12.80 -3.54
C ALA A 287 30.14 -13.13 -4.87
N PRO A 288 30.44 -14.40 -5.20
CA PRO A 288 31.10 -14.75 -6.46
C PRO A 288 30.30 -14.29 -7.68
N GLY A 289 30.75 -13.22 -8.35
CA GLY A 289 30.09 -12.63 -9.53
C GLY A 289 28.81 -11.83 -9.25
N GLN A 290 28.43 -11.66 -7.98
CA GLN A 290 27.18 -11.03 -7.56
C GLN A 290 27.40 -10.17 -6.30
N THR A 291 26.40 -9.40 -5.93
CA THR A 291 26.34 -8.73 -4.63
C THR A 291 25.06 -9.13 -3.91
N GLU A 292 25.21 -9.59 -2.67
CA GLU A 292 24.08 -9.82 -1.77
C GLU A 292 23.76 -8.53 -1.02
N LEU A 293 22.53 -8.05 -1.14
CA LEU A 293 22.01 -6.93 -0.37
C LEU A 293 21.18 -7.47 0.79
N GLN A 294 21.64 -7.20 2.01
CA GLN A 294 20.89 -7.51 3.23
C GLN A 294 20.23 -6.23 3.74
N LEU A 295 18.92 -6.29 3.94
CA LEU A 295 18.08 -5.21 4.44
C LEU A 295 17.60 -5.56 5.86
N ASP A 296 18.03 -4.78 6.84
CA ASP A 296 17.56 -4.84 8.22
C ASP A 296 16.75 -3.60 8.56
N CYS A 297 15.46 -3.75 8.84
CA CYS A 297 14.61 -2.66 9.30
C CYS A 297 14.26 -2.85 10.77
N LYS A 298 14.35 -1.78 11.58
CA LYS A 298 13.92 -1.75 12.98
C LYS A 298 12.95 -0.60 13.20
N GLY A 299 11.93 -0.83 14.01
CA GLY A 299 10.95 0.21 14.31
C GLY A 299 9.82 0.32 13.27
N VAL A 300 9.61 -0.70 12.44
CA VAL A 300 8.48 -0.70 11.49
C VAL A 300 7.19 -0.92 12.29
N PRO A 301 6.16 -0.07 12.17
CA PRO A 301 4.88 -0.31 12.86
C PRO A 301 4.32 -1.70 12.49
N VAL A 302 3.86 -2.48 13.47
CA VAL A 302 3.38 -3.87 13.25
C VAL A 302 2.37 -3.96 12.09
N CYS A 303 1.41 -3.02 12.03
CA CYS A 303 0.39 -2.98 10.98
C CYS A 303 0.91 -2.59 9.59
N LYS A 304 2.20 -2.29 9.44
CA LYS A 304 2.86 -1.90 8.19
C LYS A 304 3.93 -2.90 7.74
N GLU A 305 4.09 -4.01 8.46
CA GLU A 305 5.12 -5.03 8.20
C GLU A 305 5.06 -5.56 6.76
N GLU A 306 3.91 -6.09 6.34
CA GLU A 306 3.72 -6.71 5.02
C GLU A 306 3.88 -5.68 3.90
N ASN A 307 3.35 -4.47 4.09
CA ASN A 307 3.50 -3.37 3.13
C ASN A 307 4.97 -2.96 2.96
N MET A 308 5.74 -2.93 4.06
CA MET A 308 7.18 -2.64 4.00
C MET A 308 7.91 -3.75 3.26
N LYS A 309 7.64 -5.04 3.53
CA LYS A 309 8.23 -6.17 2.79
C LYS A 309 7.93 -6.07 1.29
N PHE A 310 6.66 -5.87 0.94
CA PHE A 310 6.22 -5.74 -0.45
C PHE A 310 6.90 -4.56 -1.16
N CYS A 311 6.95 -3.38 -0.53
CA CYS A 311 7.60 -2.19 -1.08
C CYS A 311 9.09 -2.43 -1.39
N TRP A 312 9.82 -3.08 -0.48
CA TRP A 312 11.23 -3.40 -0.72
C TRP A 312 11.41 -4.44 -1.81
N GLN A 313 10.67 -5.54 -1.78
CA GLN A 313 10.80 -6.60 -2.78
C GLN A 313 10.38 -6.12 -4.18
N LYS A 314 9.22 -5.48 -4.30
CA LYS A 314 8.63 -5.10 -5.59
C LYS A 314 9.14 -3.77 -6.13
N GLN A 315 9.24 -2.74 -5.29
CA GLN A 315 9.53 -1.38 -5.77
C GLN A 315 11.01 -1.02 -5.69
N HIS A 316 11.79 -1.73 -4.86
CA HIS A 316 13.23 -1.54 -4.79
C HIS A 316 13.93 -2.68 -5.52
N PHE A 317 13.86 -3.91 -5.02
CA PHE A 317 14.70 -5.00 -5.54
C PHE A 317 14.40 -5.34 -7.01
N GLU A 318 13.13 -5.55 -7.38
CA GLU A 318 12.77 -5.85 -8.77
C GLU A 318 13.08 -4.69 -9.73
N GLU A 319 12.83 -3.44 -9.33
CA GLU A 319 13.13 -2.26 -10.16
C GLU A 319 14.65 -2.04 -10.31
N ILE A 320 15.43 -2.33 -9.27
CA ILE A 320 16.89 -2.28 -9.31
C ILE A 320 17.45 -3.38 -10.21
N LYS A 321 16.90 -4.60 -10.16
CA LYS A 321 17.26 -5.68 -11.09
C LYS A 321 17.00 -5.27 -12.54
N GLY A 322 15.80 -4.73 -12.82
CA GLY A 322 15.48 -4.20 -14.14
C GLY A 322 16.40 -3.08 -14.61
N LEU A 323 16.81 -2.18 -13.71
CA LEU A 323 17.77 -1.11 -14.02
C LEU A 323 19.17 -1.65 -14.35
N LEU A 324 19.64 -2.67 -13.63
CA LEU A 324 20.94 -3.30 -13.85
C LEU A 324 20.97 -4.06 -15.17
N GLU A 325 19.92 -4.82 -15.49
CA GLU A 325 19.78 -5.53 -16.77
C GLU A 325 19.84 -4.57 -17.97
N LEU A 326 19.13 -3.44 -17.89
CA LEU A 326 19.16 -2.40 -18.93
C LEU A 326 20.54 -1.76 -19.06
N THR A 327 21.28 -1.63 -17.97
CA THR A 327 22.64 -1.05 -18.00
C THR A 327 23.63 -2.02 -18.63
N ALA A 328 23.53 -3.32 -18.32
CA ALA A 328 24.37 -4.37 -18.91
C ALA A 328 24.13 -4.54 -20.43
N GLN A 329 22.91 -4.30 -20.92
CA GLN A 329 22.60 -4.36 -22.36
C GLN A 329 23.12 -3.17 -23.16
N ASN A 330 23.39 -2.04 -22.51
CA ASN A 330 23.85 -0.80 -23.14
C ASN A 330 25.37 -0.57 -23.03
N ALA A 331 26.09 -1.44 -22.31
CA ALA A 331 27.54 -1.39 -22.14
C ALA A 331 28.27 -2.19 -23.23
#